data_AF-A0A227J4C4-F1
#
_entry.id   AF-A0A227J4C4-F1
#
_cell.length_a   1.000
_cell.length_b   1.000
_cell.length_c   1.000
_cell.angle_alpha   90.00
_cell.angle_beta   90.00
_cell.angle_gamma   90.00
#
_symmetry.space_group_name_H-M   'P 1'
#
loop_
_entity.id
_entity.type
_entity.pdbx_description
1 polymer ?
#
loop_
_entity_poly.entity_id
_entity_poly.type
_entity_poly.pdbx_seq_one_letter_code
_entity_poly.pdbx_strand_id
1 'polypeptide(L)'
;FTRIVVVMSILRQAMGLQQTPSNQVIIGIALFLTFFVMSPVLNEINDTAIQPYLNEQVTAREAFDAAQVPMKAFMLKQTRIKDLETFVNMSGEQVTNPEDVSMAVLIPAFITS
;
A
#
# COMPACT_ATOMS: atom_id res chain seq x y z
N PHE A 1 -2.53 -6.18 0.96
CA PHE A 1 -2.04 -7.52 0.56
C PHE A 1 -1.18 -8.21 1.61
N THR A 2 0.04 -7.75 1.90
CA THR A 2 1.04 -8.47 2.73
C THR A 2 0.50 -8.94 4.08
N ARG A 3 -0.15 -8.06 4.84
CA ARG A 3 -0.77 -8.40 6.14
C ARG A 3 -1.76 -9.57 6.05
N ILE A 4 -2.59 -9.60 5.00
CA ILE A 4 -3.60 -10.66 4.80
C ILE A 4 -2.91 -12.00 4.53
N VAL A 5 -1.92 -12.02 3.64
CA VAL A 5 -1.18 -13.26 3.32
C VAL A 5 -0.48 -13.82 4.55
N VAL A 6 0.20 -12.96 5.33
CA VAL A 6 0.91 -13.38 6.54
C VAL A 6 -0.06 -13.94 7.58
N VAL A 7 -1.15 -13.22 7.88
CA VAL A 7 -2.16 -13.69 8.84
C VAL A 7 -2.78 -15.02 8.42
N MET A 8 -3.17 -15.17 7.15
CA MET A 8 -3.74 -16.41 6.62
C MET A 8 -2.74 -17.57 6.67
N SER A 9 -1.45 -17.30 6.41
CA SER A 9 -0.39 -18.31 6.46
C SER A 9 -0.12 -18.78 7.88
N ILE A 10 -0.09 -17.87 8.87
CA ILE A 10 0.04 -18.20 10.28
C ILE A 10 -1.18 -18.99 10.76
N LEU A 11 -2.39 -18.57 10.37
CA LEU A 11 -3.64 -19.25 10.73
C LEU A 11 -3.63 -20.70 10.21
N ARG A 12 -3.24 -20.91 8.94
CA ARG A 12 -3.10 -22.26 8.37
C ARG A 12 -2.15 -23.13 9.20
N GLN A 13 -1.00 -22.59 9.59
CA GLN A 13 -0.02 -23.31 10.40
C GLN A 13 -0.54 -23.61 11.80
N ALA A 14 -1.24 -22.67 12.43
CA ALA A 14 -1.83 -22.83 13.75
C ALA A 14 -2.93 -23.91 13.79
N MET A 15 -3.64 -24.12 12.68
CA MET A 15 -4.63 -25.20 12.56
C MET A 15 -4.01 -26.59 12.35
N GLY A 16 -2.68 -26.71 12.23
CA GLY A 16 -2.00 -27.98 11.97
C GLY A 16 -2.28 -28.55 10.57
N LEU A 17 -2.85 -27.75 9.66
CA LEU A 17 -3.19 -28.21 8.32
C LEU A 17 -1.94 -28.27 7.45
N GLN A 18 -1.60 -29.45 6.95
CA GLN A 18 -0.56 -29.61 5.95
C GLN A 18 -1.11 -29.23 4.57
N GLN A 19 -0.59 -28.13 4.02
CA GLN A 19 -0.80 -27.71 2.62
C GLN A 19 -2.25 -27.39 2.21
N THR A 20 -3.22 -27.48 3.11
CA THR A 20 -4.62 -27.07 2.89
C THR A 20 -4.95 -25.84 3.74
N PRO A 21 -5.46 -24.74 3.17
CA PRO A 21 -5.57 -24.44 1.74
C PRO A 21 -4.19 -24.27 1.07
N SER A 22 -4.13 -24.52 -0.25
CA SER A 22 -2.90 -24.36 -1.01
C SER A 22 -2.43 -22.89 -1.03
N ASN A 23 -1.14 -22.65 -1.27
CA ASN A 23 -0.61 -21.28 -1.33
C ASN A 23 -1.31 -20.43 -2.39
N GLN A 24 -1.68 -21.02 -3.53
CA GLN A 24 -2.41 -20.34 -4.60
C GLN A 24 -3.79 -19.86 -4.13
N VAL A 25 -4.49 -20.67 -3.32
CA VAL A 25 -5.79 -20.29 -2.76
C VAL A 25 -5.65 -19.12 -1.78
N ILE A 26 -4.66 -19.16 -0.89
CA ILE A 26 -4.40 -18.06 0.05
C ILE A 26 -4.07 -16.76 -0.70
N ILE A 27 -3.20 -16.84 -1.71
CA ILE A 27 -2.83 -15.68 -2.54
C ILE A 27 -4.05 -15.13 -3.28
N GLY A 28 -4.88 -16.01 -3.86
CA GLY A 28 -6.12 -15.60 -4.54
C GLY A 28 -7.08 -14.87 -3.60
N ILE A 29 -7.36 -15.44 -2.42
CA ILE A 29 -8.20 -14.79 -1.39
C ILE A 29 -7.60 -13.45 -0.97
N ALA A 30 -6.30 -13.40 -0.70
CA ALA A 30 -5.63 -12.17 -0.28
C ALA A 30 -5.66 -11.08 -1.36
N LEU A 31 -5.60 -11.44 -2.65
CA LEU A 31 -5.69 -10.51 -3.76
C LEU A 31 -7.10 -9.91 -3.86
N PHE A 32 -8.15 -10.75 -3.85
CA PHE A 32 -9.54 -10.26 -3.87
C PHE A 32 -9.87 -9.38 -2.67
N LEU A 33 -9.46 -9.78 -1.46
CA LEU A 33 -9.62 -8.93 -0.27
C LEU A 33 -8.82 -7.63 -0.38
N THR A 34 -7.65 -7.65 -1.02
CA THR A 34 -6.88 -6.43 -1.27
C THR A 34 -7.65 -5.49 -2.19
N PHE A 35 -8.22 -5.97 -3.30
CA PHE A 35 -9.06 -5.13 -4.16
C PHE A 35 -10.30 -4.59 -3.44
N PHE A 36 -10.94 -5.42 -2.61
CA PHE A 36 -12.08 -4.99 -1.81
C PHE A 36 -11.72 -3.86 -0.85
N VAL A 37 -10.63 -4.01 -0.08
CA VAL A 37 -10.17 -2.99 0.89
C VAL A 37 -9.61 -1.75 0.18
N MET A 38 -8.93 -1.92 -0.94
CA MET A 38 -8.31 -0.83 -1.71
C MET A 38 -9.28 -0.13 -2.67
N SER A 39 -10.53 -0.60 -2.80
CA SER A 39 -11.52 -0.03 -3.72
C SER A 39 -11.61 1.51 -3.67
N PRO A 40 -11.71 2.19 -2.51
CA PRO A 40 -11.77 3.66 -2.50
C PRO A 40 -10.49 4.31 -3.06
N VAL A 41 -9.32 3.76 -2.76
CA VAL A 41 -8.02 4.27 -3.26
C VAL A 41 -7.91 4.06 -4.77
N LEU A 42 -8.32 2.89 -5.26
CA LEU A 42 -8.29 2.57 -6.69
C LEU A 42 -9.27 3.44 -7.48
N ASN A 43 -10.45 3.71 -6.93
CA ASN A 43 -11.43 4.61 -7.55
C ASN A 43 -10.88 6.04 -7.64
N GLU A 44 -10.26 6.54 -6.57
CA GLU A 44 -9.65 7.88 -6.56
C GLU A 44 -8.50 7.98 -7.57
N ILE A 45 -7.65 6.94 -7.68
CA ILE A 45 -6.60 6.87 -8.71
C ILE A 45 -7.21 6.84 -10.12
N ASN A 46 -8.31 6.10 -10.32
CA ASN A 46 -8.96 6.05 -11.61
C ASN A 46 -9.44 7.44 -12.04
N ASP A 47 -10.12 8.15 -11.14
CA ASP A 47 -10.76 9.42 -11.45
C ASP A 47 -9.74 10.56 -11.60
N THR A 48 -8.66 10.55 -10.80
CA THR A 48 -7.66 11.62 -10.76
C THR A 48 -6.47 11.42 -11.69
N ALA A 49 -6.13 10.18 -12.05
CA ALA A 49 -4.95 9.87 -12.86
C ALA A 49 -5.28 9.10 -14.15
N ILE A 50 -6.06 8.01 -14.07
CA ILE A 50 -6.27 7.12 -15.22
C ILE A 50 -7.19 7.77 -16.26
N GLN A 51 -8.36 8.26 -15.85
CA GLN A 51 -9.32 8.87 -16.78
C GLN A 51 -8.73 10.12 -17.46
N PRO A 52 -8.07 11.07 -16.75
CA PRO A 52 -7.45 12.22 -17.40
C PRO A 52 -6.32 11.82 -18.36
N TYR A 53 -5.54 10.80 -18.02
CA TYR A 53 -4.46 10.30 -18.89
C TYR A 53 -5.00 9.67 -20.18
N LEU A 54 -6.04 8.83 -20.07
CA LEU A 54 -6.71 8.22 -21.24
C LEU A 54 -7.38 9.25 -22.15
N ASN A 55 -7.83 10.37 -21.57
CA ASN A 55 -8.39 11.50 -22.30
C ASN A 55 -7.32 12.48 -22.80
N GLU A 56 -6.03 12.14 -22.69
CA GLU A 56 -4.89 12.97 -23.10
C GLU A 56 -4.85 14.37 -22.45
N GLN A 57 -5.48 14.52 -21.28
CA GLN A 57 -5.55 15.78 -20.54
C GLN A 57 -4.31 16.04 -19.69
N VAL A 58 -3.61 14.96 -19.31
CA VAL A 58 -2.40 15.00 -18.49
C VAL A 58 -1.34 14.10 -19.11
N THR A 59 -0.08 14.45 -18.88
CA THR A 59 1.06 13.60 -19.25
C THR A 59 1.15 12.38 -18.34
N ALA A 60 1.89 11.35 -18.78
CA ALA A 60 2.16 10.18 -17.94
C ALA A 60 2.85 10.54 -16.61
N ARG A 61 3.67 11.61 -16.60
CA ARG A 61 4.34 12.12 -15.41
C ARG A 61 3.34 12.68 -14.40
N GLU A 62 2.45 13.55 -14.85
CA GLU A 62 1.42 14.17 -14.01
C GLU A 62 0.42 13.14 -13.49
N ALA A 63 0.02 12.18 -14.32
CA ALA A 63 -0.83 11.07 -13.89
C ALA A 63 -0.15 10.23 -12.80
N PHE A 64 1.16 9.96 -12.92
CA PHE A 64 1.92 9.24 -11.91
C PHE A 64 2.04 10.02 -10.59
N ASP A 65 2.25 11.34 -10.66
CA ASP A 65 2.31 12.20 -9.49
C ASP A 65 0.95 12.30 -8.78
N ALA A 66 -0.15 12.41 -9.54
CA ALA A 66 -1.52 12.38 -9.01
C ALA A 66 -1.88 11.03 -8.35
N ALA A 67 -1.52 9.90 -8.99
CA ALA A 67 -1.83 8.56 -8.48
C ALA A 67 -1.11 8.24 -7.15
N GLN A 68 0.04 8.87 -6.90
CA GLN A 68 0.79 8.67 -5.65
C GLN A 68 0.09 9.27 -4.43
N VAL A 69 -0.67 10.35 -4.59
CA VAL A 69 -1.32 11.06 -3.48
C VAL A 69 -2.27 10.16 -2.67
N PRO A 70 -3.29 9.51 -3.26
CA PRO A 70 -4.20 8.65 -2.51
C PRO A 70 -3.49 7.40 -1.95
N MET A 71 -2.48 6.88 -2.66
CA MET A 71 -1.66 5.77 -2.17
C MET A 71 -0.87 6.17 -0.92
N LYS A 72 -0.24 7.34 -0.94
CA LYS A 72 0.52 7.89 0.20
C LYS A 72 -0.41 8.10 1.40
N ALA A 73 -1.57 8.71 1.18
CA ALA A 73 -2.57 8.93 2.22
C ALA A 73 -3.07 7.63 2.86
N PHE A 74 -3.29 6.57 2.05
CA PHE A 74 -3.68 5.26 2.56
C PHE A 74 -2.59 4.64 3.45
N MET A 75 -1.33 4.68 3.01
CA MET A 75 -0.22 4.11 3.77
C MET A 75 0.04 4.89 5.06
N LEU A 76 0.05 6.22 5.02
CA LEU A 76 0.25 7.07 6.21
C LEU A 76 -0.78 6.79 7.32
N LYS A 77 -2.03 6.51 6.96
CA LYS A 77 -3.07 6.13 7.92
C LYS A 77 -2.82 4.80 8.63
N GLN A 78 -1.95 3.95 8.08
CA GLN A 78 -1.66 2.61 8.59
C GLN A 78 -0.25 2.47 9.17
N THR A 79 0.67 3.35 8.80
CA THR A 79 2.03 3.40 9.32
C THR A 79 2.03 4.00 10.73
N ARG A 80 2.65 3.31 11.68
CA ARG A 80 2.87 3.87 13.03
C ARG A 80 3.85 5.05 12.95
N ILE A 81 3.54 6.11 13.69
CA ILE A 81 4.37 7.33 13.76
C ILE A 81 5.82 7.00 14.14
N LYS A 82 6.03 6.13 15.12
CA LYS A 82 7.37 5.70 15.56
C LYS A 82 8.19 5.04 14.44
N ASP A 83 7.55 4.21 13.63
CA ASP A 83 8.24 3.51 12.53
C ASP A 83 8.56 4.52 11.42
N LEU A 84 7.63 5.42 11.09
CA LEU A 84 7.86 6.50 10.14
C LEU A 84 9.03 7.40 10.56
N GLU A 85 9.05 7.86 11.82
CA GLU A 85 10.15 8.67 12.38
C GLU A 85 11.50 7.96 12.28
N THR A 86 11.53 6.66 12.55
CA THR A 86 12.76 5.86 12.46
C THR A 86 13.32 5.88 11.04
N PHE A 87 12.47 5.64 10.04
CA PHE A 87 12.89 5.65 8.63
C PHE A 87 13.23 7.04 8.12
N VAL A 88 12.51 8.09 8.55
CA VAL A 88 12.83 9.49 8.22
C VAL A 88 14.22 9.86 8.78
N ASN A 89 14.50 9.53 10.04
CA ASN A 89 15.80 9.77 10.65
C ASN A 89 16.94 9.03 9.94
N MET A 90 16.70 7.80 9.50
CA MET A 90 17.68 7.02 8.73
C MET A 90 17.93 7.59 7.33
N SER A 91 16.91 8.19 6.71
CA SER A 91 17.03 8.80 5.38
C SER A 91 17.79 10.13 5.39
N GLY A 92 17.87 10.79 6.55
CA GLY A 92 18.41 12.14 6.66
C GLY A 92 17.50 13.25 6.11
N GLU A 93 16.28 12.91 5.69
CA GLU A 93 15.27 13.89 5.27
C GLU A 93 14.79 14.71 6.48
N GLN A 94 14.78 16.04 6.36
CA GLN A 94 14.10 16.91 7.32
C GLN A 94 12.69 17.17 6.83
N VAL A 95 11.74 16.39 7.34
CA VAL A 95 10.34 16.50 6.96
C VAL A 95 9.53 17.04 8.13
N THR A 96 8.79 18.12 7.92
CA THR A 96 7.98 18.74 8.98
C THR A 96 6.60 18.10 9.10
N ASN A 97 5.98 17.72 7.96
CA ASN A 97 4.68 17.04 7.94
C ASN A 97 4.82 15.60 7.44
N PRO A 98 4.09 14.63 8.00
CA PRO A 98 4.11 13.25 7.52
C PRO A 98 3.75 13.08 6.03
N GLU A 99 2.97 14.01 5.46
CA GLU A 99 2.53 13.99 4.06
C GLU A 99 3.66 14.30 3.06
N ASP A 100 4.67 15.04 3.52
CA ASP A 100 5.81 15.47 2.72
C ASP A 100 6.88 14.36 2.60
N VAL A 101 6.76 13.28 3.39
CA VAL A 101 7.71 12.16 3.37
C VAL A 101 7.76 11.52 2.00
N SER A 102 8.97 11.26 1.50
CA SER A 102 9.16 10.62 0.20
C SER A 102 8.58 9.21 0.18
N MET A 103 8.07 8.78 -0.99
CA MET A 103 7.50 7.45 -1.17
C MET A 103 8.54 6.34 -0.87
N ALA A 104 9.81 6.62 -1.15
CA ALA A 104 10.94 5.72 -0.90
C ALA A 104 11.17 5.46 0.60
N VAL A 105 10.85 6.42 1.46
CA VAL A 105 10.93 6.28 2.92
C VAL A 105 9.65 5.69 3.51
N LEU A 106 8.49 6.11 2.98
CA LEU A 106 7.19 5.68 3.48
C LEU A 106 6.90 4.19 3.23
N ILE A 107 7.27 3.65 2.06
CA ILE A 107 6.98 2.25 1.71
C ILE A 107 7.65 1.28 2.71
N PRO A 108 8.96 1.37 3.00
CA PRO A 108 9.59 0.54 4.02
C PRO A 108 8.93 0.68 5.40
N ALA A 109 8.65 1.92 5.84
CA ALA A 109 8.00 2.17 7.12
C ALA A 109 6.61 1.53 7.22
N PHE A 110 5.84 1.57 6.14
CA PHE A 110 4.53 0.93 6.04
C PHE A 110 4.62 -0.59 6.11
N ILE A 111 5.60 -1.21 5.44
CA ILE A 111 5.77 -2.67 5.44
C ILE A 111 6.15 -3.19 6.83
N THR A 112 6.94 -2.43 7.60
CA THR A 112 7.35 -2.81 8.95
C THR A 112 6.26 -2.66 10.02
N SER A 113 5.19 -1.90 9.74
CA SER A 113 4.17 -1.47 10.71
C SER A 113 2.96 -2.41 10.87
#